data_AF-A0A0J7K5K8-F1
#
_entry.id   AF-A0A0J7K5K8-F1
#
_cell.length_a   1.000
_cell.length_b   1.000
_cell.length_c   1.000
_cell.angle_alpha   90.00
_cell.angle_beta   90.00
_cell.angle_gamma   90.00
#
_symmetry.space_group_name_H-M   'P 1'
#
loop_
_entity.id
_entity.type
_entity.pdbx_description
1 polymer ?
#
loop_
_entity_poly.entity_id
_entity_poly.type
_entity_poly.pdbx_seq_one_letter_code
_entity_poly.pdbx_strand_id
1 'polypeptide(L)'
;MLALIAAGASAPVMMSQFQEEKEGQRLTAYQDGVGIWTICGGVTMVNGQKVVKGQRLTAEQCKQIDAAEQKKALDWVDRNVKVTLTEPQKVGIASFCPWNIGPGKCFTSTFYKKLNAGDRIDRTARSGSRTSLLGIGQMKPLLILGAASIVLVSVLCAVVNYYHDEAQRLEGDIKRLQSDNTLQAKAIATQAFQFQRANEISTAAIQYGIKTDAATQGKEIEYRTILKKQPTCDLAVPAAVAGGLLDYTHRLRSRAMSADTIVADATGAGATASGTLTYCQAVLWIDPLLAALDKANNQLLAIRQLDGERKK
;
A
#
# COMPACT_ATOMS: atom_id res chain seq x y z
N MET A 1 -6.90 7.87 -3.11
CA MET A 1 -8.28 8.40 -2.94
C MET A 1 -8.53 9.75 -3.66
N LEU A 2 -7.74 10.80 -3.43
CA LEU A 2 -8.01 12.16 -3.96
C LEU A 2 -8.07 12.23 -5.51
N ALA A 3 -7.23 11.47 -6.21
CA ALA A 3 -7.24 11.38 -7.67
C ALA A 3 -8.55 10.79 -8.23
N LEU A 4 -9.17 9.83 -7.53
CA LEU A 4 -10.46 9.23 -7.92
C LEU A 4 -11.63 10.20 -7.69
N ILE A 5 -11.58 10.98 -6.62
CA ILE A 5 -12.56 12.04 -6.36
C ILE A 5 -12.49 13.10 -7.45
N ALA A 6 -11.27 13.55 -7.81
CA ALA A 6 -11.06 14.52 -8.87
C ALA A 6 -11.44 13.99 -10.27
N ALA A 7 -11.29 12.68 -10.51
CA ALA A 7 -11.68 12.02 -11.75
C ALA A 7 -13.19 11.71 -11.85
N GLY A 8 -13.99 12.04 -10.83
CA GLY A 8 -15.42 11.71 -10.81
C GLY A 8 -15.69 10.21 -10.81
N ALA A 9 -14.81 9.41 -10.22
CA ALA A 9 -14.97 7.96 -10.15
C ALA A 9 -16.28 7.58 -9.45
N SER A 10 -16.83 6.40 -9.77
CA SER A 10 -18.04 5.94 -9.09
C SER A 10 -17.75 5.52 -7.64
N ALA A 11 -18.77 5.55 -6.78
CA ALA A 11 -18.63 5.14 -5.38
C ALA A 11 -18.03 3.73 -5.19
N PRO A 12 -18.31 2.71 -6.01
CA PRO A 12 -17.64 1.40 -5.90
C PRO A 12 -16.11 1.48 -6.07
N VAL A 13 -15.63 2.27 -7.04
CA VAL A 13 -14.20 2.44 -7.32
C VAL A 13 -13.52 3.26 -6.22
N MET A 14 -14.19 4.29 -5.73
CA MET A 14 -13.71 5.07 -4.59
C MET A 14 -13.69 4.26 -3.28
N MET A 15 -14.70 3.42 -3.06
CA MET A 15 -14.80 2.56 -1.87
C MET A 15 -13.72 1.48 -1.86
N SER A 16 -13.43 0.85 -3.01
CA SER A 16 -12.36 -0.14 -3.11
C SER A 16 -10.99 0.46 -2.79
N GLN A 17 -10.69 1.63 -3.36
CA GLN A 17 -9.44 2.34 -3.09
C GLN A 17 -9.34 2.82 -1.64
N PHE A 18 -10.42 3.36 -1.09
CA PHE A 18 -10.43 3.86 0.29
C PHE A 18 -10.14 2.73 1.29
N GLN A 19 -10.72 1.55 1.08
CA GLN A 19 -10.51 0.42 1.97
C GLN A 19 -9.13 -0.20 1.82
N GLU A 20 -8.62 -0.33 0.59
CA GLU A 20 -7.26 -0.79 0.36
C GLU A 20 -6.23 0.10 1.09
N GLU A 21 -6.44 1.43 1.05
CA GLU A 21 -5.60 2.42 1.76
C GLU A 21 -5.74 2.36 3.30
N LYS A 22 -6.89 1.89 3.84
CA LYS A 22 -7.18 1.94 5.29
C LYS A 22 -6.99 0.62 6.01
N GLU A 23 -7.31 -0.50 5.39
CA GLU A 23 -7.44 -1.80 6.03
C GLU A 23 -6.31 -2.75 5.59
N GLY A 24 -5.79 -2.58 4.36
CA GLY A 24 -4.92 -3.56 3.71
C GLY A 24 -5.64 -4.90 3.44
N GLN A 25 -4.95 -5.87 2.84
CA GLN A 25 -5.55 -7.16 2.50
C GLN A 25 -4.84 -8.30 3.22
N ARG A 26 -5.57 -9.09 4.02
CA ARG A 26 -5.04 -10.28 4.70
C ARG A 26 -5.61 -11.57 4.11
N LEU A 27 -4.76 -12.34 3.44
CA LEU A 27 -5.14 -13.60 2.77
C LEU A 27 -5.37 -14.77 3.73
N THR A 28 -4.99 -14.62 4.99
CA THR A 28 -5.22 -15.60 6.06
C THR A 28 -6.08 -14.97 7.14
N ALA A 29 -7.06 -15.73 7.63
CA ALA A 29 -7.96 -15.28 8.67
C ALA A 29 -7.22 -14.86 9.95
N TYR A 30 -7.62 -13.73 10.52
CA TYR A 30 -7.07 -13.12 11.72
C TYR A 30 -8.20 -12.75 12.69
N GLN A 31 -7.88 -12.56 13.96
CA GLN A 31 -8.84 -12.02 14.92
C GLN A 31 -8.73 -10.50 14.93
N ASP A 32 -9.88 -9.82 14.85
CA ASP A 32 -9.96 -8.38 15.06
C ASP A 32 -9.77 -8.01 16.54
N GLY A 33 -9.81 -6.71 16.86
CA GLY A 33 -9.63 -6.20 18.23
C GLY A 33 -10.70 -6.65 19.24
N VAL A 34 -11.78 -7.30 18.79
CA VAL A 34 -12.86 -7.85 19.62
C VAL A 34 -12.96 -9.39 19.52
N GLY A 35 -11.98 -10.05 18.89
CA GLY A 35 -11.84 -11.51 18.86
C GLY A 35 -12.61 -12.22 17.74
N ILE A 36 -13.22 -11.49 16.81
CA ILE A 36 -13.98 -12.05 15.69
C ILE A 36 -13.03 -12.43 14.55
N TRP A 37 -13.20 -13.65 14.03
CA TRP A 37 -12.45 -14.13 12.88
C TRP A 37 -12.83 -13.35 11.62
N THR A 38 -11.81 -12.80 10.97
CA THR A 38 -11.91 -11.83 9.88
C THR A 38 -10.87 -12.15 8.81
N ILE A 39 -11.17 -11.92 7.53
CA ILE A 39 -10.25 -12.18 6.40
C ILE A 39 -10.40 -11.11 5.31
N CYS A 40 -9.47 -11.04 4.35
CA CYS A 40 -9.46 -10.05 3.27
C CYS A 40 -9.40 -8.61 3.80
N GLY A 41 -10.25 -7.70 3.30
CA GLY A 41 -10.35 -6.31 3.74
C GLY A 41 -11.20 -6.06 4.99
N GLY A 42 -11.43 -7.08 5.83
CA GLY A 42 -12.26 -6.92 7.05
C GLY A 42 -13.56 -7.73 7.04
N VAL A 43 -13.64 -8.78 6.21
CA VAL A 43 -14.86 -9.57 6.03
C VAL A 43 -14.96 -10.67 7.08
N THR A 44 -16.11 -10.74 7.76
CA THR A 44 -16.42 -11.75 8.79
C THR A 44 -17.30 -12.89 8.29
N MET A 45 -17.85 -12.75 7.08
CA MET A 45 -18.74 -13.71 6.43
C MET A 45 -18.30 -13.96 4.98
N VAL A 46 -17.94 -15.20 4.65
CA VAL A 46 -17.57 -15.60 3.28
C VAL A 46 -18.61 -16.61 2.78
N ASN A 47 -19.27 -16.31 1.66
CA ASN A 47 -20.34 -17.16 1.09
C ASN A 47 -21.46 -17.52 2.09
N GLY A 48 -21.79 -16.59 3.00
CA GLY A 48 -22.82 -16.81 4.03
C GLY A 48 -22.37 -17.64 5.24
N GLN A 49 -21.10 -18.05 5.30
CA GLN A 49 -20.51 -18.75 6.44
C GLN A 49 -19.57 -17.82 7.21
N LYS A 50 -19.56 -17.96 8.54
CA LYS A 50 -18.61 -17.23 9.40
C LYS A 50 -17.18 -17.64 9.07
N VAL A 51 -16.29 -16.65 9.02
CA VAL A 51 -14.86 -16.92 8.85
C VAL A 51 -14.35 -17.71 10.04
N VAL A 52 -13.47 -18.68 9.78
CA VAL A 52 -12.91 -19.57 10.81
C VAL A 52 -11.40 -19.51 10.86
N LYS A 53 -10.83 -19.92 12.00
CA LYS A 53 -9.38 -20.01 12.20
C LYS A 53 -8.72 -20.83 11.11
N GLY A 54 -7.65 -20.29 10.52
CA GLY A 54 -6.85 -20.98 9.50
C GLY A 54 -7.44 -20.93 8.09
N GLN A 55 -8.60 -20.28 7.90
CA GLN A 55 -9.15 -20.04 6.56
C GLN A 55 -8.21 -19.16 5.74
N ARG A 56 -8.02 -19.55 4.47
CA ARG A 56 -7.17 -18.86 3.50
C ARG A 56 -7.91 -18.66 2.19
N LEU A 57 -7.67 -17.51 1.58
CA LEU A 57 -8.22 -17.13 0.29
C LEU A 57 -7.11 -16.57 -0.59
N THR A 58 -7.28 -16.70 -1.91
CA THR A 58 -6.39 -16.02 -2.86
C THR A 58 -6.67 -14.53 -2.88
N ALA A 59 -5.71 -13.75 -3.38
CA ALA A 59 -5.89 -12.31 -3.53
C ALA A 59 -7.10 -11.96 -4.41
N GLU A 60 -7.33 -12.74 -5.46
CA GLU A 60 -8.45 -12.56 -6.38
C GLU A 60 -9.80 -12.91 -5.72
N GLN A 61 -9.85 -14.00 -4.93
CA GLN A 61 -11.06 -14.34 -4.17
C GLN A 61 -11.42 -13.24 -3.17
N CYS A 62 -10.42 -12.71 -2.46
CA CYS A 62 -10.64 -11.59 -1.55
C CYS A 62 -11.14 -10.34 -2.28
N LYS A 63 -10.55 -10.00 -3.44
CA LYS A 63 -10.99 -8.85 -4.24
C LYS A 63 -12.46 -8.97 -4.66
N GLN A 64 -12.89 -10.17 -5.07
CA GLN A 64 -14.29 -10.43 -5.45
C GLN A 64 -15.24 -10.32 -4.25
N ILE A 65 -14.85 -10.88 -3.10
CA ILE A 65 -15.64 -10.82 -1.87
C ILE A 65 -15.74 -9.38 -1.37
N ASP A 66 -14.63 -8.65 -1.30
CA ASP A 66 -14.59 -7.26 -0.85
C ASP A 66 -15.45 -6.38 -1.77
N ALA A 67 -15.37 -6.56 -3.09
CA ALA A 67 -16.22 -5.83 -4.04
C ALA A 67 -17.72 -6.12 -3.83
N ALA A 68 -18.09 -7.37 -3.56
CA ALA A 68 -19.48 -7.75 -3.30
C ALA A 68 -20.01 -7.15 -1.98
N GLU A 69 -19.22 -7.17 -0.92
CA GLU A 69 -19.58 -6.57 0.37
C GLU A 69 -19.63 -5.03 0.29
N GLN A 70 -18.70 -4.41 -0.43
CA GLN A 70 -18.70 -2.96 -0.68
C GLN A 70 -19.94 -2.54 -1.46
N LYS A 71 -20.36 -3.34 -2.45
CA LYS A 71 -21.61 -3.11 -3.16
C LYS A 71 -22.82 -3.17 -2.21
N LYS A 72 -22.89 -4.14 -1.30
CA LYS A 72 -23.97 -4.21 -0.30
C LYS A 72 -24.00 -2.99 0.61
N ALA A 73 -22.83 -2.50 1.02
CA ALA A 73 -22.69 -1.30 1.82
C ALA A 73 -23.21 -0.05 1.08
N LEU A 74 -22.87 0.11 -0.20
CA LEU A 74 -23.37 1.20 -1.04
C LEU A 74 -24.88 1.08 -1.30
N ASP A 75 -25.37 -0.12 -1.65
CA ASP A 75 -26.80 -0.36 -1.84
C ASP A 75 -27.61 -0.13 -0.54
N TRP A 76 -26.98 -0.29 0.64
CA TRP A 76 -27.60 0.07 1.91
C TRP A 76 -27.73 1.59 2.04
N VAL A 77 -26.72 2.37 1.66
CA VAL A 77 -26.79 3.84 1.67
C VAL A 77 -27.90 4.32 0.75
N ASP A 78 -27.97 3.82 -0.48
CA ASP A 78 -28.98 4.22 -1.47
C ASP A 78 -30.42 3.92 -0.98
N ARG A 79 -30.60 2.85 -0.21
CA ARG A 79 -31.92 2.48 0.34
C ARG A 79 -32.32 3.25 1.60
N ASN A 80 -31.34 3.70 2.39
CA ASN A 80 -31.58 4.17 3.76
C ASN A 80 -31.24 5.64 3.99
N VAL A 81 -30.54 6.30 3.07
CA VAL A 81 -30.27 7.75 3.14
C VAL A 81 -31.20 8.48 2.19
N LYS A 82 -31.98 9.42 2.74
CA LYS A 82 -33.04 10.14 2.02
C LYS A 82 -32.58 11.43 1.36
N VAL A 83 -31.43 11.95 1.77
CA VAL A 83 -30.86 13.19 1.22
C VAL A 83 -30.00 12.89 -0.01
N THR A 84 -29.96 13.83 -0.97
CA THR A 84 -29.09 13.70 -2.14
C THR A 84 -27.62 13.79 -1.71
N LEU A 85 -26.85 12.74 -2.06
CA LEU A 85 -25.44 12.61 -1.74
C LEU A 85 -24.57 12.67 -3.00
N THR A 86 -23.40 13.28 -2.87
CA THR A 86 -22.31 13.10 -3.85
C THR A 86 -21.67 11.72 -3.68
N GLU A 87 -21.03 11.19 -4.72
CA GLU A 87 -20.38 9.87 -4.67
C GLU A 87 -19.35 9.74 -3.52
N PRO A 88 -18.50 10.73 -3.21
CA PRO A 88 -17.61 10.66 -2.05
C PRO A 88 -18.35 10.62 -0.70
N GLN A 89 -19.48 11.34 -0.59
CA GLN A 89 -20.31 11.30 0.61
C GLN A 89 -20.96 9.93 0.80
N LYS A 90 -21.41 9.30 -0.30
CA LYS A 90 -21.91 7.91 -0.25
C LYS A 90 -20.84 6.96 0.26
N VAL A 91 -19.61 7.07 -0.24
CA VAL A 91 -18.47 6.23 0.20
C VAL A 91 -18.16 6.44 1.68
N GLY A 92 -18.12 7.69 2.15
CA GLY A 92 -17.86 8.00 3.56
C GLY A 92 -18.95 7.42 4.48
N ILE A 93 -20.23 7.54 4.10
CA ILE A 93 -21.34 6.97 4.86
C ILE A 93 -21.32 5.44 4.80
N ALA A 94 -21.04 4.85 3.64
CA ALA A 94 -20.95 3.39 3.47
C ALA A 94 -19.79 2.79 4.29
N SER A 95 -18.65 3.48 4.36
CA SER A 95 -17.53 3.09 5.21
C SER A 95 -17.88 3.15 6.70
N PHE A 96 -18.55 4.21 7.14
CA PHE A 96 -18.86 4.36 8.56
C PHE A 96 -20.02 3.47 9.01
N CYS A 97 -21.15 3.51 8.32
CA CYS A 97 -22.40 2.92 8.79
C CYS A 97 -22.49 1.40 8.55
N PRO A 98 -22.64 0.90 7.31
CA PRO A 98 -22.76 -0.53 7.09
C PRO A 98 -21.44 -1.29 7.27
N TRP A 99 -20.28 -0.68 6.96
CA TRP A 99 -18.99 -1.36 7.01
C TRP A 99 -18.35 -1.37 8.41
N ASN A 100 -18.21 -0.20 9.06
CA ASN A 100 -17.49 -0.12 10.35
C ASN A 100 -18.37 -0.45 11.57
N ILE A 101 -19.49 0.26 11.77
CA ILE A 101 -20.33 0.07 12.97
C ILE A 101 -21.48 -0.93 12.77
N GLY A 102 -21.80 -1.24 11.52
CA GLY A 102 -22.91 -2.09 11.10
C GLY A 102 -24.27 -1.36 11.01
N PRO A 103 -25.18 -1.83 10.13
CA PRO A 103 -26.48 -1.20 9.88
C PRO A 103 -27.32 -0.95 11.13
N GLY A 104 -27.42 -1.93 12.03
CA GLY A 104 -28.25 -1.86 13.23
C GLY A 104 -27.81 -0.74 14.19
N LYS A 105 -26.49 -0.56 14.37
CA LYS A 105 -25.95 0.54 15.19
C LYS A 105 -26.07 1.88 14.47
N CYS A 106 -25.93 1.91 13.15
CA CYS A 106 -26.10 3.15 12.40
C CYS A 106 -27.54 3.69 12.50
N PHE A 107 -28.57 2.86 12.36
CA PHE A 107 -29.98 3.31 12.42
C PHE A 107 -30.35 4.06 13.70
N THR A 108 -29.75 3.66 14.83
CA THR A 108 -30.03 4.28 16.13
C THR A 108 -29.12 5.47 16.44
N SER A 109 -28.09 5.70 15.63
CA SER A 109 -27.10 6.76 15.84
C SER A 109 -27.66 8.17 15.64
N THR A 110 -27.15 9.12 16.43
CA THR A 110 -27.46 10.55 16.25
C THR A 110 -27.03 11.06 14.88
N PHE A 111 -25.93 10.52 14.34
CA PHE A 111 -25.43 10.83 13.00
C PHE A 111 -26.48 10.51 11.93
N TYR A 112 -27.02 9.29 11.90
CA TYR A 112 -28.02 8.87 10.91
C TYR A 112 -29.31 9.70 11.00
N LYS A 113 -29.76 10.01 12.22
CA LYS A 113 -30.94 10.87 12.46
C LYS A 113 -30.73 12.28 11.89
N LYS A 114 -29.58 12.91 12.17
CA LYS A 114 -29.26 14.26 11.67
C LYS A 114 -29.05 14.29 10.16
N LEU A 115 -28.35 13.30 9.62
CA LEU A 115 -28.12 13.15 8.18
C LEU A 115 -29.45 13.13 7.41
N ASN A 116 -30.42 12.33 7.87
CA ASN A 116 -31.72 12.20 7.21
C ASN A 116 -32.71 13.32 7.55
N ALA A 117 -32.47 14.09 8.61
CA ALA A 117 -33.22 15.31 8.90
C ALA A 117 -32.79 16.51 8.03
N GLY A 118 -31.76 16.34 7.19
CA GLY A 118 -31.21 17.43 6.37
C GLY A 118 -30.41 18.46 7.18
N ASP A 119 -30.07 18.14 8.43
CA ASP A 119 -29.32 19.01 9.35
C ASP A 119 -27.84 19.03 8.95
N ARG A 120 -27.57 19.72 7.83
CA ARG A 120 -26.22 20.00 7.35
C ARG A 120 -25.69 21.17 8.15
N ILE A 121 -24.40 21.14 8.51
CA ILE A 121 -23.68 22.37 8.85
C ILE A 121 -23.65 23.21 7.58
N ASP A 122 -24.66 24.05 7.41
CA ASP A 122 -24.68 25.11 6.41
C ASP A 122 -23.73 26.20 6.90
N ARG A 123 -22.69 26.50 6.12
CA ARG A 123 -21.79 27.63 6.37
C ARG A 123 -22.30 28.92 5.72
N THR A 124 -23.59 28.99 5.38
CA THR A 124 -24.26 30.16 4.82
C THR A 124 -25.70 30.30 5.31
N ALA A 125 -25.93 30.90 6.48
CA ALA A 125 -27.13 31.71 6.74
C ALA A 125 -27.08 32.37 8.13
N ARG A 126 -26.98 33.71 8.18
CA ARG A 126 -27.41 34.48 9.34
C ARG A 126 -28.36 35.60 8.92
N SER A 127 -29.55 35.54 9.53
CA SER A 127 -30.46 36.63 9.86
C SER A 127 -31.29 37.28 8.74
N GLY A 128 -32.60 37.06 8.80
CA GLY A 128 -33.63 37.94 8.26
C GLY A 128 -34.84 37.94 9.18
N SER A 129 -34.75 38.67 10.30
CA SER A 129 -35.85 38.93 11.21
C SER A 129 -36.96 39.73 10.53
N ARG A 130 -38.21 39.32 10.74
CA ARG A 130 -39.41 40.12 10.41
C ARG A 130 -39.49 41.34 11.31
N THR A 131 -39.74 42.52 10.73
CA THR A 131 -40.39 43.65 11.42
C THR A 131 -41.28 44.41 10.46
N SER A 132 -42.57 44.46 10.80
CA SER A 132 -43.53 45.46 10.32
C SER A 132 -43.10 46.86 10.75
N LEU A 133 -43.37 47.88 9.92
CA LEU A 133 -43.63 49.22 10.42
C LEU A 133 -44.58 49.99 9.47
N LEU A 134 -45.63 50.52 10.10
CA LEU A 134 -46.59 51.49 9.59
C LEU A 134 -45.90 52.74 9.00
N GLY A 135 -46.58 53.40 8.06
CA GLY A 135 -46.09 54.60 7.39
C GLY A 135 -46.18 55.90 8.20
N ILE A 136 -45.70 56.97 7.54
CA ILE A 136 -46.26 58.35 7.39
C ILE A 136 -45.09 59.30 7.02
N GLY A 137 -45.27 60.16 6.01
CA GLY A 137 -44.70 61.52 6.02
C GLY A 137 -43.58 61.89 5.03
N GLN A 138 -43.99 62.36 3.85
CA GLN A 138 -43.32 63.19 2.83
C GLN A 138 -42.18 64.15 3.29
N MET A 139 -41.06 64.26 2.55
CA MET A 139 -40.65 65.42 1.70
C MET A 139 -39.18 65.37 1.18
N LYS A 140 -38.97 65.75 -0.12
CA LYS A 140 -37.73 66.03 -0.91
C LYS A 140 -37.02 64.85 -1.64
N PRO A 141 -37.33 64.57 -2.94
CA PRO A 141 -36.87 63.34 -3.60
C PRO A 141 -35.60 63.43 -4.49
N LEU A 142 -35.04 64.59 -4.83
CA LEU A 142 -34.05 64.63 -5.93
C LEU A 142 -32.57 64.39 -5.55
N LEU A 143 -32.14 64.75 -4.33
CA LEU A 143 -30.74 64.59 -3.90
C LEU A 143 -30.43 63.23 -3.26
N ILE A 144 -31.42 62.58 -2.64
CA ILE A 144 -31.25 61.28 -1.99
C ILE A 144 -31.23 60.14 -3.02
N LEU A 145 -31.96 60.28 -4.14
CA LEU A 145 -31.96 59.30 -5.24
C LEU A 145 -30.59 59.20 -5.93
N GLY A 146 -29.88 60.31 -6.10
CA GLY A 146 -28.53 60.33 -6.68
C GLY A 146 -27.47 59.70 -5.77
N ALA A 147 -27.54 59.92 -4.45
CA ALA A 147 -26.63 59.28 -3.51
C ALA A 147 -26.95 57.78 -3.35
N ALA A 148 -28.23 57.41 -3.33
CA ALA A 148 -28.66 56.02 -3.24
C ALA A 148 -28.26 55.20 -4.48
N SER A 149 -28.30 55.78 -5.69
CA SER A 149 -27.87 55.10 -6.90
C SER A 149 -26.35 54.86 -6.91
N ILE A 150 -25.54 55.82 -6.47
CA ILE A 150 -24.09 55.66 -6.36
C ILE A 150 -23.74 54.56 -5.36
N VAL A 151 -24.41 54.51 -4.21
CA VAL A 151 -24.22 53.42 -3.23
C VAL A 151 -24.63 52.08 -3.84
N LEU A 152 -25.75 52.02 -4.55
CA LEU A 152 -26.22 50.80 -5.20
C LEU A 152 -25.25 50.32 -6.29
N VAL A 153 -24.71 51.21 -7.12
CA VAL A 153 -23.68 50.87 -8.11
C VAL A 153 -22.38 50.41 -7.43
N SER A 154 -21.95 51.06 -6.35
CA SER A 154 -20.75 50.64 -5.62
C SER A 154 -20.89 49.24 -5.00
N VAL A 155 -22.08 48.92 -4.47
CA VAL A 155 -22.42 47.59 -3.94
C VAL A 155 -22.46 46.57 -5.08
N LEU A 156 -23.08 46.89 -6.21
CA LEU A 156 -23.11 46.00 -7.39
C LEU A 156 -21.69 45.73 -7.93
N CYS A 157 -20.82 46.74 -8.01
CA CYS A 157 -19.43 46.56 -8.39
C CYS A 157 -18.65 45.69 -7.40
N ALA A 158 -18.86 45.89 -6.08
CA ALA A 158 -18.23 45.05 -5.06
C ALA A 158 -18.67 43.58 -5.18
N VAL A 159 -19.95 43.34 -5.44
CA VAL A 159 -20.51 42.00 -5.66
C VAL A 159 -19.92 41.35 -6.92
N VAL A 160 -19.83 42.07 -8.03
CA VAL A 160 -19.22 41.56 -9.28
C VAL A 160 -17.75 41.22 -9.07
N ASN A 161 -16.98 42.08 -8.40
CA ASN A 161 -15.57 41.84 -8.11
C ASN A 161 -15.36 40.64 -7.18
N TYR A 162 -16.25 40.46 -6.19
CA TYR A 162 -16.25 39.29 -5.30
C TYR A 162 -16.46 38.00 -6.10
N TYR A 163 -17.47 37.95 -6.97
CA TYR A 163 -17.73 36.78 -7.82
C TYR A 163 -16.63 36.54 -8.87
N HIS A 164 -15.98 37.58 -9.37
CA HIS A 164 -14.88 37.44 -10.33
C HIS A 164 -13.62 36.85 -9.68
N ASP A 165 -13.25 37.31 -8.47
CA ASP A 165 -12.13 36.76 -7.72
C ASP A 165 -12.38 35.29 -7.34
N GLU A 166 -13.58 34.96 -6.87
CA GLU A 166 -13.96 33.57 -6.55
C GLU A 166 -13.97 32.67 -7.79
N ALA A 167 -14.45 33.17 -8.94
CA ALA A 167 -14.42 32.42 -10.21
C ALA A 167 -12.99 32.16 -10.71
N GLN A 168 -12.09 33.15 -10.60
CA GLN A 168 -10.68 32.96 -10.96
C GLN A 168 -9.94 32.04 -9.99
N ARG A 169 -10.26 32.09 -8.68
CA ARG A 169 -9.73 31.13 -7.70
C ARG A 169 -10.14 29.71 -8.02
N LEU A 170 -11.42 29.50 -8.36
CA LEU A 170 -11.94 28.18 -8.72
C LEU A 170 -11.26 27.62 -9.98
N GLU A 171 -11.04 28.45 -11.00
CA GLU A 171 -10.31 28.05 -12.21
C GLU A 171 -8.83 27.74 -11.92
N GLY A 172 -8.20 28.53 -11.04
CA GLY A 172 -6.83 28.30 -10.57
C GLY A 172 -6.69 26.99 -9.79
N ASP A 173 -7.64 26.68 -8.92
CA ASP A 173 -7.68 25.44 -8.14
C ASP A 173 -7.90 24.22 -9.03
N ILE A 174 -8.77 24.32 -10.05
CA ILE A 174 -8.95 23.25 -11.05
C ILE A 174 -7.64 22.98 -11.79
N LYS A 175 -6.94 24.02 -12.25
CA LYS A 175 -5.65 23.88 -12.94
C LYS A 175 -4.58 23.26 -12.03
N ARG A 176 -4.53 23.66 -10.76
CA ARG A 176 -3.62 23.05 -9.76
C ARG A 176 -3.93 21.59 -9.52
N LEU A 177 -5.20 21.24 -9.27
CA LEU A 177 -5.63 19.86 -9.05
C LEU A 177 -5.32 18.98 -10.27
N GLN A 178 -5.49 19.50 -11.47
CA GLN A 178 -5.16 18.80 -12.70
C GLN A 178 -3.63 18.59 -12.86
N SER A 179 -2.83 19.61 -12.52
CA SER A 179 -1.37 19.50 -12.49
C SER A 179 -0.90 18.47 -11.45
N ASP A 180 -1.44 18.50 -10.24
CA ASP A 180 -1.08 17.56 -9.18
C ASP A 180 -1.46 16.12 -9.54
N ASN A 181 -2.62 15.93 -10.17
CA ASN A 181 -3.07 14.61 -10.62
C ASN A 181 -2.14 14.07 -11.75
N THR A 182 -1.74 14.92 -12.69
CA THR A 182 -0.78 14.51 -13.75
C THR A 182 0.62 14.20 -13.19
N LEU A 183 1.10 14.97 -12.21
CA LEU A 183 2.36 14.70 -11.52
C LEU A 183 2.30 13.39 -10.72
N GLN A 184 1.20 13.14 -10.01
CA GLN A 184 1.00 11.88 -9.28
C GLN A 184 0.93 10.69 -10.23
N ALA A 185 0.17 10.79 -11.32
CA ALA A 185 0.08 9.73 -12.33
C ALA A 185 1.46 9.41 -12.93
N LYS A 186 2.28 10.43 -13.18
CA LYS A 186 3.67 10.26 -13.65
C LYS A 186 4.54 9.55 -12.61
N ALA A 187 4.46 9.95 -11.34
CA ALA A 187 5.21 9.31 -10.26
C ALA A 187 4.83 7.82 -10.09
N ILE A 188 3.53 7.50 -10.14
CA ILE A 188 3.02 6.13 -10.05
C ILE A 188 3.53 5.29 -11.24
N ALA A 189 3.45 5.82 -12.46
CA ALA A 189 3.93 5.13 -13.66
C ALA A 189 5.45 4.86 -13.59
N THR A 190 6.24 5.83 -13.12
CA THR A 190 7.68 5.66 -12.91
C THR A 190 7.97 4.58 -11.87
N GLN A 191 7.27 4.59 -10.73
CA GLN A 191 7.45 3.61 -9.67
C GLN A 191 7.07 2.19 -10.12
N ALA A 192 5.97 2.05 -10.87
CA ALA A 192 5.53 0.76 -11.41
C ALA A 192 6.55 0.18 -12.40
N PHE A 193 7.12 1.02 -13.28
CA PHE A 193 8.16 0.61 -14.23
C PHE A 193 9.46 0.19 -13.51
N GLN A 194 9.88 0.94 -12.48
CA GLN A 194 11.04 0.58 -11.66
C GLN A 194 10.82 -0.77 -10.95
N PHE A 195 9.63 -1.02 -10.41
CA PHE A 195 9.30 -2.29 -9.77
C PHE A 195 9.34 -3.46 -10.76
N GLN A 196 8.72 -3.29 -11.94
CA GLN A 196 8.74 -4.31 -12.99
C GLN A 196 10.17 -4.68 -13.38
N ARG A 197 11.01 -3.67 -13.58
CA ARG A 197 12.40 -3.88 -13.96
C ARG A 197 13.23 -4.52 -12.84
N ALA A 198 12.99 -4.10 -11.59
CA ALA A 198 13.64 -4.71 -10.44
C ALA A 198 13.27 -6.19 -10.29
N ASN A 199 12.01 -6.53 -10.56
CA ASN A 199 11.53 -7.91 -10.53
C ASN A 199 12.17 -8.77 -11.63
N GLU A 200 12.35 -8.22 -12.84
CA GLU A 200 13.04 -8.89 -13.95
C GLU A 200 14.51 -9.18 -13.62
N ILE A 201 15.26 -8.18 -13.15
CA ILE A 201 16.67 -8.31 -12.76
C ILE A 201 16.82 -9.34 -11.62
N SER A 202 15.94 -9.28 -10.61
CA SER A 202 15.93 -10.24 -9.50
C SER A 202 15.66 -11.66 -9.99
N THR A 203 14.67 -11.85 -10.86
CA THR A 203 14.34 -13.16 -11.43
C THR A 203 15.50 -13.73 -12.24
N ALA A 204 16.17 -12.90 -13.06
CA ALA A 204 17.33 -13.30 -13.83
C ALA A 204 18.49 -13.76 -12.92
N ALA A 205 18.77 -13.04 -11.84
CA ALA A 205 19.79 -13.40 -10.86
C ALA A 205 19.47 -14.72 -10.13
N ILE A 206 18.20 -14.93 -9.76
CA ILE A 206 17.75 -16.19 -9.13
C ILE A 206 17.91 -17.37 -10.11
N GLN A 207 17.43 -17.21 -11.34
CA GLN A 207 17.52 -18.25 -12.37
C GLN A 207 18.98 -18.61 -12.68
N TYR A 208 19.86 -17.61 -12.74
CA TYR A 208 21.29 -17.84 -12.88
C TYR A 208 21.83 -18.70 -11.73
N GLY A 209 21.52 -18.33 -10.48
CA GLY A 209 21.93 -19.11 -9.31
C GLY A 209 21.47 -20.56 -9.36
N ILE A 210 20.21 -20.82 -9.72
CA ILE A 210 19.66 -22.18 -9.87
C ILE A 210 20.42 -22.97 -10.94
N LYS A 211 20.71 -22.35 -12.09
CA LYS A 211 21.45 -22.98 -13.18
C LYS A 211 22.88 -23.31 -12.77
N THR A 212 23.54 -22.39 -12.07
CA THR A 212 24.89 -22.59 -11.55
C THR A 212 24.92 -23.72 -10.51
N ASP A 213 23.97 -23.74 -9.57
CA ASP A 213 23.85 -24.81 -8.56
C ASP A 213 23.63 -26.19 -9.23
N ALA A 214 22.75 -26.27 -10.24
CA ALA A 214 22.50 -27.51 -10.98
C ALA A 214 23.73 -27.99 -11.78
N ALA A 215 24.45 -27.07 -12.42
CA ALA A 215 25.68 -27.40 -13.16
C ALA A 215 26.78 -27.91 -12.22
N THR A 216 26.93 -27.28 -11.05
CA THR A 216 27.89 -27.68 -10.02
C THR A 216 27.59 -29.07 -9.45
N GLN A 217 26.31 -29.39 -9.19
CA GLN A 217 25.93 -30.74 -8.74
C GLN A 217 26.31 -31.83 -9.74
N GLY A 218 26.12 -31.57 -11.04
CA GLY A 218 26.54 -32.50 -12.10
C GLY A 218 28.05 -32.73 -12.08
N LYS A 219 28.83 -31.66 -11.88
CA LYS A 219 30.30 -31.74 -11.78
C LYS A 219 30.78 -32.45 -10.51
N GLU A 220 30.11 -32.24 -9.39
CA GLU A 220 30.47 -32.93 -8.14
C GLU A 220 30.32 -34.45 -8.28
N ILE A 221 29.27 -34.92 -8.95
CA ILE A 221 29.04 -36.36 -9.21
C ILE A 221 30.16 -36.91 -10.11
N GLU A 222 30.50 -36.20 -11.18
CA GLU A 222 31.58 -36.55 -12.10
C GLU A 222 32.93 -36.64 -11.35
N TYR A 223 33.27 -35.59 -10.60
CA TYR A 223 34.54 -35.50 -9.87
C TYR A 223 34.63 -36.53 -8.76
N ARG A 224 33.56 -36.78 -8.02
CA ARG A 224 33.52 -37.84 -7.00
C ARG A 224 33.79 -39.21 -7.61
N THR A 225 33.33 -39.46 -8.83
CA THR A 225 33.58 -40.72 -9.56
C THR A 225 35.03 -40.87 -10.00
N ILE A 226 35.66 -39.77 -10.44
CA ILE A 226 37.08 -39.75 -10.84
C ILE A 226 37.99 -39.90 -9.61
N LEU A 227 37.70 -39.12 -8.57
CA LEU A 227 38.52 -39.01 -7.36
C LEU A 227 38.55 -40.29 -6.53
N LYS A 228 37.43 -41.03 -6.46
CA LYS A 228 37.38 -42.35 -5.78
C LYS A 228 38.34 -43.40 -6.35
N LYS A 229 38.83 -43.22 -7.57
CA LYS A 229 39.82 -44.13 -8.20
C LYS A 229 41.26 -43.78 -7.82
N GLN A 230 41.48 -42.65 -7.16
CA GLN A 230 42.82 -42.20 -6.79
C GLN A 230 43.23 -42.79 -5.44
N PRO A 231 44.45 -43.36 -5.32
CA PRO A 231 44.93 -43.96 -4.08
C PRO A 231 45.13 -42.94 -2.96
N THR A 232 45.22 -41.65 -3.30
CA THR A 232 45.40 -40.55 -2.34
C THR A 232 44.10 -40.05 -1.71
N CYS A 233 42.95 -40.61 -2.09
CA CYS A 233 41.65 -40.02 -1.81
C CYS A 233 41.27 -39.99 -0.33
N ASP A 234 41.62 -41.06 0.38
CA ASP A 234 41.29 -41.26 1.79
C ASP A 234 42.38 -40.74 2.75
N LEU A 235 43.48 -40.21 2.21
CA LEU A 235 44.52 -39.60 3.04
C LEU A 235 44.00 -38.32 3.70
N ALA A 236 44.24 -38.22 5.00
CA ALA A 236 43.90 -37.06 5.80
C ALA A 236 44.79 -35.86 5.44
N VAL A 237 44.18 -34.69 5.37
CA VAL A 237 44.91 -33.41 5.32
C VAL A 237 45.57 -33.18 6.69
N PRO A 238 46.85 -32.77 6.75
CA PRO A 238 47.53 -32.49 8.01
C PRO A 238 46.75 -31.52 8.89
N ALA A 239 46.68 -31.83 10.20
CA ALA A 239 45.86 -31.09 11.15
C ALA A 239 46.18 -29.58 11.22
N ALA A 240 47.46 -29.20 11.05
CA ALA A 240 47.86 -27.79 11.01
C ALA A 240 47.21 -27.03 9.83
N VAL A 241 47.07 -27.67 8.67
CA VAL A 241 46.46 -27.08 7.47
C VAL A 241 44.94 -27.03 7.63
N ALA A 242 44.32 -28.13 8.06
CA ALA A 242 42.88 -28.20 8.30
C ALA A 242 42.43 -27.23 9.41
N GLY A 243 43.21 -27.09 10.47
CA GLY A 243 42.99 -26.12 11.54
C GLY A 243 43.06 -24.68 11.05
N GLY A 244 44.06 -24.34 10.24
CA GLY A 244 44.17 -22.99 9.65
C GLY A 244 42.97 -22.63 8.76
N LEU A 245 42.44 -23.58 7.98
CA LEU A 245 41.22 -23.40 7.18
C LEU A 245 39.97 -23.16 8.04
N LEU A 246 39.85 -23.89 9.16
CA LEU A 246 38.75 -23.74 10.10
C LEU A 246 38.81 -22.36 10.79
N ASP A 247 39.98 -21.94 11.25
CA ASP A 247 40.19 -20.61 11.84
C ASP A 247 39.87 -19.49 10.85
N TYR A 248 40.26 -19.65 9.58
CA TYR A 248 39.91 -18.70 8.54
C TYR A 248 38.40 -18.61 8.33
N THR A 249 37.70 -19.75 8.35
CA THR A 249 36.23 -19.81 8.25
C THR A 249 35.56 -19.10 9.42
N HIS A 250 36.03 -19.32 10.66
CA HIS A 250 35.54 -18.61 11.83
C HIS A 250 35.75 -17.10 11.74
N ARG A 251 36.92 -16.65 11.25
CA ARG A 251 37.21 -15.24 11.01
C ARG A 251 36.32 -14.62 9.93
N LEU A 252 36.02 -15.36 8.86
CA LEU A 252 35.09 -14.87 7.82
C LEU A 252 33.69 -14.71 8.40
N ARG A 253 33.21 -15.71 9.15
CA ARG A 253 31.90 -15.65 9.81
C ARG A 253 31.81 -14.47 10.78
N SER A 254 32.84 -14.26 11.61
CA SER A 254 32.83 -13.16 12.57
C SER A 254 32.83 -11.78 11.90
N ARG A 255 33.46 -11.63 10.72
CA ARG A 255 33.40 -10.39 9.93
C ARG A 255 32.05 -10.16 9.24
N ALA A 256 31.36 -11.23 8.86
CA ALA A 256 30.11 -11.15 8.11
C ALA A 256 28.87 -10.97 9.01
N MET A 257 28.95 -11.33 10.29
CA MET A 257 27.86 -11.10 11.24
C MET A 257 27.91 -9.65 11.74
N SER A 258 26.79 -8.92 11.63
CA SER A 258 26.64 -7.62 12.28
C SER A 258 26.73 -7.81 13.81
N ALA A 259 27.38 -6.90 14.52
CA ALA A 259 27.41 -6.89 15.98
C ALA A 259 26.05 -6.54 16.62
N ASP A 260 25.00 -6.30 15.82
CA ASP A 260 23.64 -6.08 16.30
C ASP A 260 23.03 -7.35 16.89
N THR A 261 23.20 -7.52 18.20
CA THR A 261 22.72 -8.66 18.99
C THR A 261 21.19 -8.69 19.23
N ILE A 262 20.39 -7.91 18.49
CA ILE A 262 18.95 -7.76 18.78
C ILE A 262 18.14 -8.97 18.28
N VAL A 263 18.62 -9.67 17.26
CA VAL A 263 18.05 -10.94 16.81
C VAL A 263 19.18 -11.95 16.65
N ALA A 264 19.55 -12.61 17.75
CA ALA A 264 20.35 -13.81 17.66
C ALA A 264 19.49 -14.87 16.97
N ASP A 265 19.65 -15.05 15.65
CA ASP A 265 19.20 -16.26 14.99
C ASP A 265 19.87 -17.42 15.73
N ALA A 266 19.08 -18.19 16.48
CA ALA A 266 19.57 -19.35 17.20
C ALA A 266 20.35 -20.18 16.18
N THR A 267 21.64 -20.44 16.46
CA THR A 267 22.49 -21.23 15.57
C THR A 267 21.84 -22.59 15.36
N GLY A 268 21.08 -22.71 14.28
CA GLY A 268 20.39 -23.93 13.91
C GLY A 268 21.42 -24.90 13.36
N ALA A 269 21.98 -25.73 14.24
CA ALA A 269 22.44 -27.09 13.97
C ALA A 269 23.15 -27.61 15.22
N GLY A 270 22.77 -28.81 15.68
CA GLY A 270 23.55 -29.54 16.66
C GLY A 270 25.01 -29.66 16.24
N ALA A 271 25.91 -29.74 17.22
CA ALA A 271 27.34 -29.91 17.02
C ALA A 271 27.58 -31.03 16.00
N THR A 272 27.92 -30.67 14.77
CA THR A 272 28.30 -31.65 13.74
C THR A 272 29.60 -32.26 14.22
N ALA A 273 29.64 -33.59 14.37
CA ALA A 273 30.82 -34.29 14.86
C ALA A 273 32.05 -33.86 14.06
N SER A 274 33.15 -33.52 14.74
CA SER A 274 34.42 -33.19 14.09
C SER A 274 34.87 -34.35 13.22
N GLY A 275 34.78 -34.16 11.89
CA GLY A 275 35.29 -35.09 10.90
C GLY A 275 36.69 -34.69 10.44
N THR A 276 37.52 -35.68 10.10
CA THR A 276 38.83 -35.45 9.48
C THR A 276 38.63 -35.09 8.01
N LEU A 277 39.16 -33.94 7.57
CA LEU A 277 39.14 -33.53 6.16
C LEU A 277 40.14 -34.38 5.35
N THR A 278 39.69 -35.00 4.27
CA THR A 278 40.56 -35.73 3.32
C THR A 278 40.91 -34.90 2.09
N TYR A 279 41.97 -35.26 1.37
CA TYR A 279 42.36 -34.56 0.13
C TYR A 279 41.24 -34.56 -0.93
N CYS A 280 40.51 -35.66 -1.07
CA CYS A 280 39.36 -35.71 -1.97
C CYS A 280 38.23 -34.80 -1.53
N GLN A 281 37.92 -34.76 -0.24
CA GLN A 281 36.90 -33.85 0.28
C GLN A 281 37.30 -32.39 0.01
N ALA A 282 38.57 -32.03 0.23
CA ALA A 282 39.06 -30.69 -0.06
C ALA A 282 38.90 -30.31 -1.55
N VAL A 283 39.21 -31.22 -2.47
CA VAL A 283 39.06 -30.97 -3.91
C VAL A 283 37.58 -30.88 -4.32
N LEU A 284 36.72 -31.72 -3.77
CA LEU A 284 35.27 -31.70 -4.05
C LEU A 284 34.59 -30.39 -3.60
N TRP A 285 35.22 -29.61 -2.73
CA TRP A 285 34.69 -28.31 -2.27
C TRP A 285 35.04 -27.14 -3.20
N ILE A 286 35.98 -27.31 -4.13
CA ILE A 286 36.44 -26.22 -5.01
C ILE A 286 35.31 -25.73 -5.91
N ASP A 287 34.62 -26.63 -6.60
CA ASP A 287 33.54 -26.28 -7.52
C ASP A 287 32.33 -25.62 -6.82
N PRO A 288 31.81 -26.17 -5.70
CA PRO A 288 30.80 -25.48 -4.88
C PRO A 288 31.23 -24.08 -4.43
N LEU A 289 32.50 -23.90 -4.08
CA LEU A 289 33.02 -22.60 -3.65
C LEU A 289 33.09 -21.59 -4.80
N LEU A 290 33.58 -22.02 -5.97
CA LEU A 290 33.60 -21.19 -7.17
C LEU A 290 32.19 -20.81 -7.63
N ALA A 291 31.24 -21.75 -7.55
CA ALA A 291 29.83 -21.52 -7.84
C ALA A 291 29.20 -20.50 -6.89
N ALA A 292 29.48 -20.59 -5.59
CA ALA A 292 29.01 -19.61 -4.60
C ALA A 292 29.59 -18.22 -4.87
N LEU A 293 30.87 -18.13 -5.26
CA LEU A 293 31.52 -16.86 -5.62
C LEU A 293 30.91 -16.25 -6.88
N ASP A 294 30.67 -17.06 -7.90
CA ASP A 294 30.05 -16.64 -9.17
C ASP A 294 28.63 -16.13 -8.95
N LYS A 295 27.83 -16.86 -8.15
CA LYS A 295 26.49 -16.43 -7.73
C LYS A 295 26.51 -15.10 -6.97
N ALA A 296 27.43 -14.94 -6.02
CA ALA A 296 27.57 -13.70 -5.26
C ALA A 296 27.99 -12.52 -6.17
N ASN A 297 28.89 -12.75 -7.13
CA ASN A 297 29.30 -11.74 -8.10
C ASN A 297 28.14 -11.34 -9.02
N ASN A 298 27.34 -12.29 -9.48
CA ASN A 298 26.14 -12.02 -10.28
C ASN A 298 25.11 -11.21 -9.47
N GLN A 299 24.85 -11.59 -8.21
CA GLN A 299 23.98 -10.82 -7.31
C GLN A 299 24.48 -9.37 -7.13
N LEU A 300 25.79 -9.17 -6.96
CA LEU A 300 26.37 -7.84 -6.87
C LEU A 300 26.22 -7.03 -8.17
N LEU A 301 26.34 -7.69 -9.33
CA LEU A 301 26.09 -7.07 -10.63
C LEU A 301 24.62 -6.63 -10.75
N ALA A 302 23.67 -7.49 -10.37
CA ALA A 302 22.25 -7.18 -10.34
C ALA A 302 21.94 -5.98 -9.43
N ILE A 303 22.53 -5.92 -8.23
CA ILE A 303 22.40 -4.78 -7.32
C ILE A 303 22.93 -3.48 -7.96
N ARG A 304 24.10 -3.53 -8.62
CA ARG A 304 24.66 -2.37 -9.32
C ARG A 304 23.77 -1.89 -10.47
N GLN A 305 23.11 -2.81 -11.18
CA GLN A 305 22.14 -2.47 -12.22
C GLN A 305 20.93 -1.74 -11.61
N LEU A 306 20.36 -2.27 -10.53
CA LEU A 306 19.25 -1.62 -9.80
C LEU A 306 19.63 -0.22 -9.31
N ASP A 307 20.84 -0.05 -8.78
CA ASP A 307 21.35 1.25 -8.32
C ASP A 307 21.52 2.24 -9.47
N GLY A 308 21.99 1.78 -10.63
CA GLY A 308 22.11 2.59 -11.83
C GLY A 308 20.76 3.05 -12.38
N GLU A 309 19.71 2.26 -12.17
CA GLU A 309 18.36 2.57 -12.63
C GLU A 309 17.60 3.50 -11.69
N ARG A 310 17.83 3.39 -10.38
CA ARG A 310 17.31 4.35 -9.40
C ARG A 310 17.86 5.76 -9.60
N LYS A 311 19.03 5.90 -10.23
CA LYS A 311 19.71 7.18 -10.49
C LYS A 311 19.35 7.80 -11.84
N LYS A 312 18.57 7.12 -12.69
CA LYS A 312 18.10 7.62 -14.00
C LYS A 312 16.67 8.12 -13.89
#